data_AF-A0A3A9GBW6-F1
#
_entry.id   AF-A0A3A9GBW6-F1
#
_cell.length_a   1.000
_cell.length_b   1.000
_cell.length_c   1.000
_cell.angle_alpha   90.00
_cell.angle_beta   90.00
_cell.angle_gamma   90.00
#
_symmetry.space_group_name_H-M   'P 1'
#
loop_
_entity.id
_entity.type
_entity.pdbx_description
1 polymer ?
#
loop_
_entity_poly.entity_id
_entity_poly.type
_entity_poly.pdbx_seq_one_letter_code
_entity_poly.pdbx_strand_id
1 'polypeptide(L)'
;MEQETNEFTPTAFDLETQSKNLQILKTFIPYLNPARQKSFAVMVKFLELRNVMSIFEKPPASMSICSSDDPAERNVQLLNDLKKFCSPSEQESIDMLLGAFSMFSFSDAFSDS
;
A
#
# COMPACT_ATOMS: atom_id res chain seq x y z
N MET A 1 26.72 12.34 -2.32
CA MET A 1 25.62 11.49 -1.84
C MET A 1 24.36 12.06 -2.46
N GLU A 2 23.90 11.45 -3.54
CA GLU A 2 22.61 11.80 -4.12
C GLU A 2 21.57 11.39 -3.10
N GLN A 3 20.89 12.39 -2.51
CA GLN A 3 19.66 12.12 -1.78
C GLN A 3 18.66 11.65 -2.83
N GLU A 4 18.41 10.34 -2.91
CA GLU A 4 17.19 9.84 -3.52
C GLU A 4 16.04 10.57 -2.83
N THR A 5 15.42 11.50 -3.56
CA THR A 5 14.16 12.10 -3.14
C THR A 5 13.13 10.99 -3.21
N ASN A 6 13.01 10.24 -2.12
CA ASN A 6 12.04 9.16 -1.99
C ASN A 6 10.66 9.83 -1.92
N GLU A 7 10.08 10.07 -3.09
CA GLU A 7 8.77 10.69 -3.23
C GLU A 7 7.75 9.77 -2.56
N PHE A 8 6.98 10.32 -1.62
CA PHE A 8 6.04 9.52 -0.85
C PHE A 8 4.95 8.96 -1.78
N THR A 9 5.02 7.65 -2.03
CA THR A 9 4.03 6.91 -2.82
C THR A 9 3.05 6.23 -1.86
N PRO A 10 1.78 6.68 -1.77
CA PRO A 10 0.81 6.07 -0.86
C PRO A 10 0.42 4.67 -1.31
N THR A 11 0.42 3.71 -0.37
CA THR A 11 -0.16 2.38 -0.59
C THR A 11 -1.69 2.42 -0.48
N ALA A 12 -2.38 1.38 -0.96
CA ALA A 12 -3.82 1.22 -0.69
C ALA A 12 -4.11 1.23 0.83
N PHE A 13 -3.22 0.66 1.63
CA PHE A 13 -3.33 0.68 3.09
C PHE A 13 -3.21 2.10 3.68
N ASP A 14 -2.33 2.94 3.12
CA ASP A 14 -2.26 4.35 3.52
C ASP A 14 -3.54 5.11 3.17
N LEU A 15 -4.15 4.84 2.01
CA LEU A 15 -5.40 5.49 1.61
C LEU A 15 -6.55 5.16 2.57
N GLU A 16 -6.60 3.94 3.10
CA GLU A 16 -7.63 3.50 4.03
C GLU A 16 -7.39 3.97 5.48
N THR A 17 -6.12 4.06 5.90
CA THR A 17 -5.77 4.37 7.31
C THR A 17 -5.60 5.86 7.57
N GLN A 18 -5.22 6.63 6.56
CA GLN A 18 -5.01 8.07 6.65
C GLN A 18 -6.32 8.83 6.47
N SER A 19 -6.38 10.06 7.00
CA SER A 19 -7.52 10.96 6.81
C SER A 19 -7.05 12.40 6.68
N LYS A 20 -7.88 13.26 6.07
CA LYS A 20 -7.62 14.71 5.98
C LYS A 20 -7.30 15.31 7.36
N ASN A 21 -8.05 14.92 8.39
CA ASN A 21 -7.85 15.41 9.75
C ASN A 21 -6.50 14.95 10.33
N LEU A 22 -6.10 13.70 10.11
CA LEU A 22 -4.77 13.23 10.52
C LEU A 22 -3.64 13.97 9.82
N GLN A 23 -3.79 14.25 8.51
CA GLN A 23 -2.79 15.01 7.76
C GLN A 23 -2.67 16.44 8.29
N ILE A 24 -3.80 17.09 8.60
CA ILE A 24 -3.81 18.40 9.28
C ILE A 24 -3.11 18.31 10.64
N LEU A 25 -3.36 17.27 11.43
CA LEU A 25 -2.69 17.11 12.73
C LEU A 25 -1.16 16.96 12.57
N LYS A 26 -0.71 16.21 11.57
CA LYS A 26 0.72 16.03 11.29
C LYS A 26 1.42 17.34 10.95
N THR A 27 0.76 18.27 10.26
CA THR A 27 1.39 19.54 9.87
C THR A 27 1.75 20.41 11.06
N PHE A 28 1.12 20.24 12.22
CA PHE A 28 1.49 21.00 13.42
C PHE A 28 2.81 20.54 14.04
N ILE A 29 3.21 19.27 13.87
CA ILE A 29 4.35 18.67 14.57
C ILE A 29 5.63 19.51 14.43
N PRO A 30 6.07 19.92 13.23
CA PRO A 30 7.30 20.69 13.06
C PRO A 30 7.28 22.06 13.77
N TYR A 31 6.10 22.62 14.06
CA TYR A 31 5.93 23.94 14.65
C TYR A 31 5.73 23.91 16.19
N LEU A 32 5.60 22.73 16.78
CA LEU A 32 5.54 22.58 18.23
C LEU A 32 6.93 22.76 18.84
N ASN A 33 7.01 23.14 20.13
CA ASN A 33 8.28 23.12 20.84
C ASN A 33 8.77 21.67 21.07
N PRO A 34 10.08 21.42 21.22
CA PRO A 34 10.63 20.06 21.30
C PRO A 34 9.98 19.18 22.37
N ALA A 35 9.65 19.76 23.54
CA ALA A 35 8.98 19.05 24.62
C ALA A 35 7.59 18.51 24.24
N ARG A 36 6.82 19.25 23.41
CA ARG A 36 5.47 18.83 22.98
C ARG A 36 5.46 18.06 21.67
N GLN A 37 6.48 18.24 20.82
CA GLN A 37 6.60 17.51 19.55
C GLN A 37 6.50 16.01 19.74
N LYS A 38 7.29 15.44 20.68
CA LYS A 38 7.29 14.00 20.94
C LYS A 38 5.91 13.48 21.36
N SER A 39 5.32 14.08 22.40
CA SER A 39 4.03 13.64 22.92
C SER A 39 2.92 13.77 21.89
N PHE A 40 2.92 14.85 21.10
CA PHE A 40 1.92 15.08 20.06
C PHE A 40 2.10 14.13 18.86
N ALA A 41 3.34 13.88 18.42
CA ALA A 41 3.63 12.91 17.37
C ALA A 41 3.17 11.49 17.76
N VAL A 42 3.43 11.08 19.01
CA VAL A 42 2.94 9.80 19.54
C VAL A 42 1.40 9.75 19.55
N MET A 43 0.74 10.83 19.96
CA MET A 43 -0.72 10.91 19.93
C MET A 43 -1.29 10.78 18.50
N VAL A 44 -0.69 11.47 17.54
CA VAL A 44 -1.10 11.37 16.12
C VAL A 44 -0.90 9.94 15.61
N LYS A 45 0.19 9.27 15.97
CA LYS A 45 0.43 7.87 15.61
C LYS A 45 -0.55 6.91 16.28
N PHE A 46 -0.95 7.19 17.52
CA PHE A 46 -2.00 6.43 18.17
C PHE A 46 -3.35 6.56 17.45
N LEU A 47 -3.69 7.75 16.94
CA LEU A 47 -4.90 7.95 16.14
C LEU A 47 -4.85 7.22 14.79
N GLU A 48 -3.69 7.18 14.12
CA GLU A 48 -3.49 6.32 12.94
C GLU A 48 -3.71 4.85 13.28
N LEU A 49 -3.10 4.36 14.36
CA LEU A 49 -3.25 2.97 14.80
C LEU A 49 -4.72 2.63 15.11
N ARG A 50 -5.45 3.56 15.72
CA ARG A 50 -6.90 3.38 15.96
C ARG A 50 -7.67 3.23 14.65
N ASN A 51 -7.32 4.00 13.61
CA ASN A 51 -7.95 3.83 12.30
C ASN A 51 -7.65 2.46 11.70
N VAL A 52 -6.42 1.95 11.85
CA VAL A 52 -6.05 0.59 11.44
C VAL A 52 -6.95 -0.44 12.11
N MET A 53 -7.11 -0.38 13.43
CA MET A 53 -7.99 -1.32 14.14
C MET A 53 -9.43 -1.26 13.60
N SER A 54 -9.94 -0.06 13.32
CA SER A 54 -11.31 0.12 12.80
C SER A 54 -11.54 -0.49 11.42
N ILE A 55 -10.50 -0.63 10.59
CA ILE A 55 -10.60 -1.29 9.26
C ILE A 55 -10.93 -2.78 9.43
N PHE A 56 -10.31 -3.44 10.40
CA PHE A 56 -10.46 -4.88 10.63
C PHE A 56 -11.71 -5.24 11.45
N GLU A 57 -12.28 -4.30 12.18
CA GLU A 57 -13.50 -4.51 12.96
C GLU A 57 -14.78 -4.56 12.11
N LYS A 58 -14.76 -4.07 10.87
CA LYS A 58 -15.93 -4.03 9.97
C LYS A 58 -15.98 -5.29 9.09
N PRO A 59 -17.04 -6.12 9.11
CA PRO A 59 -17.21 -7.22 8.17
C PRO A 59 -17.87 -6.77 6.84
N PRO A 60 -17.43 -7.30 5.68
CA PRO A 60 -16.12 -7.90 5.44
C PRO A 60 -15.02 -6.84 5.55
N ALA A 61 -13.86 -7.19 6.14
CA ALA A 61 -12.74 -6.26 6.34
C ALA A 61 -12.45 -5.54 5.02
N SER A 62 -12.43 -4.20 4.99
CA SER A 62 -12.41 -3.43 3.73
C SER A 62 -11.17 -3.69 2.86
N MET A 63 -10.15 -4.40 3.35
CA MET A 63 -9.04 -4.94 2.54
C MET A 63 -9.38 -6.20 1.74
N SER A 64 -10.54 -6.82 1.95
CA SER A 64 -11.14 -7.84 1.09
C SER A 64 -11.63 -7.26 -0.26
N ILE A 65 -11.61 -5.93 -0.43
CA ILE A 65 -12.12 -5.27 -1.64
C ILE A 65 -11.05 -5.17 -2.75
N CYS A 66 -9.76 -5.33 -2.42
CA CYS A 66 -8.67 -5.35 -3.41
C CYS A 66 -8.21 -6.76 -3.79
N SER A 67 -8.96 -7.79 -3.40
CA SER A 67 -8.67 -9.17 -3.76
C SER A 67 -9.86 -9.72 -4.52
N SER A 68 -9.68 -9.95 -5.83
CA SER A 68 -10.51 -10.92 -6.54
C SER A 68 -10.55 -12.24 -5.75
N ASP A 69 -11.66 -12.96 -5.86
CA ASP A 69 -11.75 -14.32 -5.30
C ASP A 69 -10.76 -15.28 -5.97
N ASP A 70 -10.29 -14.93 -7.17
CA ASP A 70 -9.23 -15.64 -7.89
C ASP A 70 -7.82 -15.33 -7.31
N PRO A 71 -7.11 -16.35 -6.78
CA PRO A 71 -5.72 -16.21 -6.32
C PRO A 71 -4.75 -15.69 -7.38
N ALA A 72 -4.95 -16.00 -8.68
CA ALA A 72 -4.09 -15.56 -9.76
C ALA A 72 -4.21 -14.06 -10.01
N GLU A 73 -5.43 -13.54 -10.09
CA GLU A 73 -5.69 -12.11 -10.22
C GLU A 73 -5.14 -11.31 -9.02
N ARG A 74 -5.28 -11.86 -7.80
CA ARG A 74 -4.72 -11.24 -6.59
C ARG A 74 -3.19 -11.13 -6.65
N ASN A 75 -2.49 -12.15 -7.14
CA ASN A 75 -1.05 -12.13 -7.29
C ASN A 75 -0.61 -11.10 -8.34
N VAL A 76 -1.34 -10.99 -9.45
CA VAL A 76 -1.10 -9.97 -10.48
C VAL A 76 -1.29 -8.57 -9.92
N GLN A 77 -2.35 -8.34 -9.14
CA GLN A 77 -2.62 -7.04 -8.52
C GLN A 77 -1.53 -6.65 -7.51
N LEU A 78 -1.10 -7.60 -6.67
CA LEU A 78 0.02 -7.41 -5.75
C LEU A 78 1.32 -7.03 -6.48
N LEU A 79 1.67 -7.75 -7.55
CA LEU A 79 2.87 -7.47 -8.33
C LEU A 79 2.81 -6.07 -8.96
N ASN A 80 1.66 -5.68 -9.49
CA ASN A 80 1.44 -4.32 -10.03
C ASN A 80 1.57 -3.23 -8.96
N ASP A 81 1.08 -3.47 -7.75
CA ASP A 81 1.25 -2.52 -6.63
C ASP A 81 2.71 -2.44 -6.16
N LEU A 82 3.42 -3.56 -6.14
CA LEU A 82 4.85 -3.61 -5.80
C LEU A 82 5.71 -2.83 -6.81
N LYS A 83 5.39 -2.89 -8.11
CA LYS A 83 6.13 -2.14 -9.15
C LYS A 83 6.29 -0.66 -8.83
N LYS A 84 5.32 -0.06 -8.15
CA LYS A 84 5.32 1.37 -7.78
C LYS A 84 6.47 1.74 -6.83
N PHE A 85 7.06 0.76 -6.13
CA PHE A 85 8.14 0.93 -5.16
C PHE A 85 9.48 0.40 -5.66
N CYS A 86 9.53 -0.12 -6.90
CA CYS A 86 10.70 -0.78 -7.47
C CYS A 86 11.51 0.17 -8.36
N SER A 87 12.82 -0.05 -8.39
CA SER A 87 13.72 0.56 -9.38
C SER A 87 13.39 0.08 -10.81
N PRO A 88 13.84 0.78 -11.87
CA PRO A 88 13.56 0.38 -13.24
C PRO A 88 13.97 -1.08 -13.56
N SER A 89 15.12 -1.54 -13.05
CA SER A 89 15.58 -2.92 -13.25
C SER A 89 14.71 -3.96 -12.54
N GLU A 90 14.19 -3.62 -11.35
CA GLU A 90 13.26 -4.48 -10.62
C GLU A 90 11.88 -4.51 -11.29
N GLN A 91 11.43 -3.38 -11.86
CA GLN A 91 10.19 -3.31 -12.62
C GLN A 91 10.23 -4.22 -13.86
N GLU A 92 11.34 -4.23 -14.60
CA GLU A 92 11.53 -5.14 -15.75
C GLU A 92 11.46 -6.61 -15.31
N SER A 93 12.02 -6.94 -14.15
CA SER A 93 11.96 -8.29 -13.59
C SER A 93 10.52 -8.69 -13.22
N ILE A 94 9.75 -7.76 -12.65
CA ILE A 94 8.33 -7.98 -12.35
C ILE A 94 7.50 -8.12 -13.64
N ASP A 95 7.79 -7.33 -14.68
CA ASP A 95 7.10 -7.42 -15.96
C ASP A 95 7.33 -8.76 -16.66
N MET A 96 8.54 -9.32 -16.54
CA MET A 96 8.84 -10.67 -17.03
C MET A 96 8.00 -11.73 -16.29
N LEU A 97 7.86 -11.61 -14.96
CA LEU A 97 7.03 -12.53 -14.16
C LEU A 97 5.55 -12.43 -14.53
N LEU A 98 5.03 -11.21 -14.68
CA LEU A 98 3.66 -10.98 -15.11
C LEU A 98 3.39 -11.55 -16.51
N GLY A 99 4.34 -11.37 -17.44
CA GLY A 99 4.31 -11.99 -18.76
C GLY A 99 4.22 -13.51 -18.69
N ALA A 100 5.05 -14.14 -17.86
CA ALA A 100 5.03 -15.60 -17.68
C ALA A 100 3.69 -16.10 -17.11
N PHE A 101 3.10 -15.40 -16.13
CA PHE A 101 1.78 -15.74 -15.59
C PHE A 101 0.70 -15.65 -16.66
N SER A 102 0.69 -14.60 -17.49
CA SER A 102 -0.31 -14.46 -18.56
C SER A 102 -0.22 -15.57 -19.61
N MET A 103 0.99 -16.03 -19.94
CA MET A 103 1.20 -17.16 -20.85
C MET A 103 0.71 -18.48 -20.24
N PHE A 104 0.98 -18.71 -18.95
CA PHE A 104 0.55 -19.92 -18.25
C PHE A 104 -0.99 -20.01 -18.14
N SER A 105 -1.65 -18.91 -17.77
CA SER A 105 -3.11 -18.84 -17.74
C SER A 105 -3.74 -19.05 -19.13
N PHE A 106 -3.11 -18.54 -20.19
CA PHE A 106 -3.55 -18.80 -21.56
C PHE A 106 -3.40 -20.28 -21.94
N SER A 107 -2.28 -20.93 -21.60
CA SER A 107 -2.11 -22.37 -21.90
C SER A 107 -3.12 -23.26 -21.18
N ASP A 108 -3.45 -22.94 -19.92
CA ASP A 108 -4.46 -23.69 -19.16
C ASP A 108 -5.86 -23.52 -19.78
N ALA A 109 -6.23 -22.29 -20.19
CA ALA A 109 -7.52 -22.03 -20.81
C ALA A 109 -7.73 -22.77 -22.15
N PHE A 110 -6.65 -23.00 -22.91
CA PHE A 110 -6.71 -23.80 -24.15
C PHE A 110 -6.65 -25.30 -23.92
N SER A 111 -6.15 -25.75 -22.77
CA SER A 111 -6.12 -27.17 -22.41
C SER A 111 -7.45 -27.68 -21.84
N ASP A 112 -8.33 -26.79 -21.39
CA ASP A 112 -9.63 -27.11 -20.77
C ASP A 112 -10.82 -27.00 -21.77
N SER A 113 -10.54 -26.91 -23.08
CA SER A 113 -11.51 -26.88 -24.20
C SER A 113 -11.35 -28.08 -25.12
#